data_AF-K6YUD2-F1
#
_entry.id   AF-K6YUD2-F1
#
_cell.length_a   1.000
_cell.length_b   1.000
_cell.length_c   1.000
_cell.angle_alpha   90.00
_cell.angle_beta   90.00
_cell.angle_gamma   90.00
#
_symmetry.space_group_name_H-M   'P 1'
#
loop_
_entity.id
_entity.type
_entity.pdbx_description
1 polymer ?
#
loop_
_entity_poly.entity_id
_entity_poly.type
_entity_poly.pdbx_seq_one_letter_code
_entity_poly.pdbx_strand_id
1 'polypeptide(L)'
;MGDSHQGFSVIGTTSDYFEYFKYADKQNISFAQSERFKRLYEVMLGVDAAKSLEYNINQSLVMSHGTGKVSFTHHEDHPFKVVGILKSTGTPAEQSLYIPLQSIDILHQTQHIHDELLTDAPLGKQYQSQLNAFLLGSKSKIAVLRLQRDINQYTQEPLSAILPTLALRELWKIVGAVEISLRVISWLILATALICMKTMLLASMKENWKC
;
A
#
# COMPACT_ATOMS: atom_id res chain seq x y z
N MET A 1 9.14 -10.63 7.96
CA MET A 1 7.87 -11.02 7.31
C MET A 1 6.79 -10.13 7.90
N GLY A 2 5.83 -9.65 7.11
CA GLY A 2 4.80 -8.72 7.60
C GLY A 2 3.63 -9.45 8.26
N ASP A 3 2.93 -8.77 9.15
CA ASP A 3 1.72 -9.26 9.80
C ASP A 3 0.50 -9.05 8.89
N SER A 4 -0.50 -9.94 9.01
CA SER A 4 -1.72 -9.84 8.21
C SER A 4 -2.96 -10.24 9.01
N HIS A 5 -4.12 -9.83 8.54
CA HIS A 5 -5.40 -10.28 9.10
C HIS A 5 -6.36 -10.61 7.97
N GLN A 6 -6.72 -11.88 7.83
CA GLN A 6 -7.66 -12.35 6.80
C GLN A 6 -7.30 -11.90 5.37
N GLY A 7 -5.99 -11.79 5.07
CA GLY A 7 -5.49 -11.32 3.77
C GLY A 7 -5.22 -9.82 3.66
N PHE A 8 -5.57 -9.01 4.66
CA PHE A 8 -5.26 -7.59 4.71
C PHE A 8 -3.94 -7.34 5.45
N SER A 9 -3.18 -6.35 5.01
CA SER A 9 -1.88 -6.02 5.63
C SER A 9 -2.09 -5.31 6.96
N VAL A 10 -1.29 -5.66 7.97
CA VAL A 10 -1.25 -4.97 9.26
C VAL A 10 -0.03 -4.05 9.29
N ILE A 11 -0.26 -2.78 9.59
CA ILE A 11 0.75 -1.72 9.60
C ILE A 11 0.85 -1.16 11.01
N GLY A 12 2.00 -1.37 11.65
CA GLY A 12 2.38 -0.64 12.86
C GLY A 12 2.78 0.78 12.53
N THR A 13 2.11 1.76 13.13
CA THR A 13 2.38 3.17 12.85
C THR A 13 2.14 4.06 14.07
N THR A 14 2.48 5.33 13.97
CA THR A 14 2.18 6.35 14.98
C THR A 14 0.99 7.19 14.54
N SER A 15 0.37 7.92 15.47
CA SER A 15 -0.73 8.83 15.14
C SER A 15 -0.33 9.91 14.12
N ASP A 16 0.96 10.20 13.99
CA ASP A 16 1.57 11.11 13.02
C ASP A 16 1.31 10.67 11.56
N TYR A 17 1.13 9.37 11.30
CA TYR A 17 0.78 8.90 9.97
C TYR A 17 -0.50 9.56 9.47
N PHE A 18 -1.53 9.63 10.30
CA PHE A 18 -2.81 10.24 9.92
C PHE A 18 -2.77 11.77 9.82
N GLU A 19 -1.71 12.39 10.34
CA GLU A 19 -1.51 13.85 10.29
C GLU A 19 -0.69 14.25 9.06
N TYR A 20 0.42 13.55 8.82
CA TYR A 20 1.40 13.93 7.80
C TYR A 20 1.25 13.17 6.48
N PHE A 21 0.64 11.98 6.48
CA PHE A 21 0.38 11.27 5.23
C PHE A 21 -0.67 12.02 4.42
N LYS A 22 -0.35 12.27 3.15
CA LYS A 22 -1.23 12.94 2.21
C LYS A 22 -1.38 12.11 0.95
N TYR A 23 -2.60 12.03 0.44
CA TYR A 23 -2.92 11.31 -0.79
C TYR A 23 -3.43 12.26 -1.87
N ALA A 24 -3.37 11.79 -3.12
CA ALA A 24 -3.79 12.53 -4.32
C ALA A 24 -3.30 13.99 -4.30
N ASP A 25 -4.22 14.96 -4.38
CA ASP A 25 -3.94 16.40 -4.36
C ASP A 25 -3.68 16.94 -2.94
N LYS A 26 -2.77 16.28 -2.20
CA LYS A 26 -2.37 16.63 -0.84
C LYS A 26 -3.52 16.61 0.17
N GLN A 27 -4.51 15.76 -0.04
CA GLN A 27 -5.61 15.55 0.90
C GLN A 27 -5.11 14.82 2.14
N ASN A 28 -5.59 15.24 3.31
CA ASN A 28 -5.28 14.57 4.57
C ASN A 28 -6.17 13.33 4.74
N ILE A 29 -5.67 12.31 5.43
CA ILE A 29 -6.52 11.21 5.88
C ILE A 29 -7.62 11.77 6.79
N SER A 30 -8.85 11.33 6.54
CA SER A 30 -10.01 11.65 7.37
C SER A 30 -10.69 10.37 7.85
N PHE A 31 -11.50 10.49 8.89
CA PHE A 31 -12.16 9.36 9.55
C PHE A 31 -13.65 9.35 9.20
N ALA A 32 -14.18 8.19 8.84
CA ALA A 32 -15.61 8.01 8.62
C ALA A 32 -16.34 7.85 9.96
N GLN A 33 -15.73 7.11 10.87
CA GLN A 33 -16.20 6.90 12.23
C GLN A 33 -15.00 6.93 13.18
N SER A 34 -15.17 7.67 14.28
CA SER A 34 -14.33 7.78 15.49
C SER A 34 -12.96 8.50 15.40
N GLU A 35 -12.10 8.29 16.42
CA GLU A 35 -10.81 8.93 16.66
C GLU A 35 -9.60 8.01 16.40
N ARG A 36 -8.41 8.63 16.37
CA ARG A 36 -7.10 7.94 16.28
C ARG A 36 -6.89 7.02 17.48
N PHE A 37 -6.17 5.91 17.27
CA PHE A 37 -5.72 5.07 18.39
C PHE A 37 -4.85 5.86 19.38
N LYS A 38 -5.02 5.59 20.67
CA LYS A 38 -4.28 6.21 21.80
C LYS A 38 -3.69 5.18 22.76
N ARG A 39 -4.18 3.94 22.73
CA ARG A 39 -3.74 2.84 23.59
C ARG A 39 -3.18 1.68 22.77
N LEU A 40 -2.45 0.81 23.46
CA LEU A 40 -2.08 -0.49 22.94
C LEU A 40 -3.34 -1.32 22.64
N TYR A 41 -3.26 -2.24 21.68
CA TYR A 41 -4.36 -3.10 21.25
C TYR A 41 -5.59 -2.37 20.67
N GLU A 42 -5.44 -1.10 20.29
CA GLU A 42 -6.43 -0.40 19.47
C GLU A 42 -6.07 -0.55 18.00
N VAL A 43 -7.08 -0.72 17.13
CA VAL A 43 -6.87 -0.83 15.68
C VAL A 43 -7.78 0.12 14.92
N MET A 44 -7.22 0.75 13.90
CA MET A 44 -7.98 1.49 12.89
C MET A 44 -8.02 0.70 11.59
N LEU A 45 -9.18 0.69 10.95
CA LEU A 45 -9.39 -0.06 9.71
C LEU A 45 -9.50 0.89 8.53
N GLY A 46 -8.86 0.52 7.41
CA GLY A 46 -9.24 1.08 6.12
C GLY A 46 -10.68 0.71 5.75
N VAL A 47 -11.36 1.55 4.97
CA VAL A 47 -12.79 1.37 4.65
C VAL A 47 -13.08 0.06 3.92
N ASP A 48 -12.18 -0.38 3.03
CA ASP A 48 -12.37 -1.61 2.27
C ASP A 48 -12.13 -2.83 3.16
N ALA A 49 -11.09 -2.80 3.99
CA ALA A 49 -10.84 -3.85 4.97
C ALA A 49 -12.02 -3.99 5.95
N ALA A 50 -12.57 -2.88 6.45
CA ALA A 50 -13.72 -2.89 7.35
C ALA A 50 -14.97 -3.48 6.67
N LYS A 51 -15.27 -3.06 5.43
CA LYS A 51 -16.43 -3.57 4.68
C LYS A 51 -16.29 -5.04 4.32
N SER A 52 -15.13 -5.46 3.82
CA SER A 52 -14.91 -6.84 3.39
C SER A 52 -14.88 -7.84 4.54
N LEU A 53 -14.49 -7.41 5.73
CA LEU A 53 -14.48 -8.24 6.94
C LEU A 53 -15.72 -8.02 7.82
N GLU A 54 -16.65 -7.16 7.38
CA GLU A 54 -17.88 -6.79 8.11
C GLU A 54 -17.62 -6.25 9.53
N TYR A 55 -16.47 -5.59 9.72
CA TYR A 55 -16.08 -5.02 11.00
C TYR A 55 -16.74 -3.67 11.27
N ASN A 56 -17.16 -3.49 12.53
CA ASN A 56 -17.74 -2.28 13.08
C ASN A 56 -16.92 -1.78 14.27
N ILE A 57 -17.14 -0.52 14.65
CA ILE A 57 -16.52 0.07 15.85
C ILE A 57 -16.85 -0.75 17.10
N ASN A 58 -15.89 -0.86 18.01
CA ASN A 58 -15.92 -1.63 19.25
C ASN A 58 -15.90 -3.17 19.10
N GLN A 59 -15.82 -3.70 17.89
CA GLN A 59 -15.57 -5.14 17.72
C GLN A 59 -14.12 -5.49 18.01
N SER A 60 -13.88 -6.71 18.48
CA SER A 60 -12.54 -7.23 18.72
C SER A 60 -12.10 -8.15 17.59
N LEU A 61 -10.82 -8.10 17.24
CA LEU A 61 -10.21 -8.98 16.24
C LEU A 61 -8.84 -9.47 16.72
N VAL A 62 -8.44 -10.64 16.25
CA VAL A 62 -7.17 -11.28 16.58
C VAL A 62 -6.29 -11.26 15.35
N MET A 63 -5.06 -10.75 15.48
CA MET A 63 -4.09 -10.69 14.39
C MET A 63 -3.39 -12.03 14.19
N SER A 64 -2.88 -12.27 12.98
CA SER A 64 -2.07 -13.46 12.69
C SER A 64 -0.80 -13.15 11.91
N HIS A 65 0.24 -13.97 12.12
CA HIS A 65 1.40 -13.99 11.24
C HIS A 65 1.03 -14.72 9.95
N GLY A 66 1.25 -14.06 8.82
CA GLY A 66 0.87 -14.62 7.53
C GLY A 66 1.09 -13.62 6.41
N THR A 67 1.19 -14.11 5.19
CA THR A 67 1.07 -13.27 3.99
C THR A 67 -0.15 -13.79 3.22
N GLY A 68 -1.19 -12.96 3.13
CA GLY A 68 -2.45 -13.35 2.49
C GLY A 68 -3.37 -14.14 3.43
N LYS A 69 -4.04 -15.17 2.90
CA LYS A 69 -5.05 -15.95 3.65
C LYS A 69 -4.47 -17.05 4.54
N VAL A 70 -3.19 -17.36 4.39
CA VAL A 70 -2.53 -18.43 5.16
C VAL A 70 -1.93 -17.80 6.41
N SER A 71 -2.56 -18.07 7.55
CA SER A 71 -2.08 -17.68 8.87
C SER A 71 -1.26 -18.82 9.47
N PHE A 72 -0.05 -18.54 9.91
CA PHE A 72 0.88 -19.51 10.50
C PHE A 72 0.84 -19.49 12.03
N THR A 73 0.48 -18.36 12.63
CA THR A 73 0.39 -18.20 14.09
C THR A 73 -0.67 -17.13 14.40
N HIS A 74 -1.58 -17.42 15.33
CA HIS A 74 -2.63 -16.50 15.75
C HIS A 74 -2.28 -15.93 17.13
N HIS A 75 -2.44 -14.61 17.29
CA HIS A 75 -2.20 -13.91 18.57
C HIS A 75 -3.46 -13.88 19.43
N GLU A 76 -4.04 -15.05 19.70
CA GLU A 76 -5.36 -15.17 20.36
C GLU A 76 -5.40 -14.53 21.76
N ASP A 77 -4.25 -14.44 22.43
CA ASP A 77 -4.12 -13.87 23.77
C ASP A 77 -4.18 -12.32 23.79
N HIS A 78 -4.21 -11.67 22.62
CA HIS A 78 -4.15 -10.22 22.49
C HIS A 78 -5.16 -9.65 21.48
N PRO A 79 -6.46 -9.62 21.82
CA PRO A 79 -7.49 -9.09 20.93
C PRO A 79 -7.38 -7.57 20.78
N PHE A 80 -7.36 -7.10 19.53
CA PHE A 80 -7.40 -5.69 19.18
C PHE A 80 -8.83 -5.18 19.08
N LYS A 81 -9.11 -4.05 19.71
CA LYS A 81 -10.40 -3.37 19.63
C LYS A 81 -10.41 -2.38 18.46
N VAL A 82 -11.38 -2.53 17.57
CA VAL A 82 -11.63 -1.59 16.47
C VAL A 82 -12.07 -0.26 17.06
N VAL A 83 -11.18 0.73 17.03
CA VAL A 83 -11.49 2.06 17.53
C VAL A 83 -11.96 2.97 16.43
N GLY A 84 -11.59 2.76 15.16
CA GLY A 84 -11.96 3.66 14.06
C GLY A 84 -11.87 3.11 12.65
N ILE A 85 -12.56 3.78 11.74
CA ILE A 85 -12.60 3.44 10.32
C ILE A 85 -12.25 4.68 9.50
N LEU A 86 -11.25 4.55 8.62
CA LEU A 86 -10.83 5.61 7.72
C LEU A 86 -11.93 5.92 6.69
N LYS A 87 -12.04 7.17 6.27
CA LYS A 87 -12.87 7.55 5.13
C LYS A 87 -12.23 7.05 3.85
N SER A 88 -13.06 6.82 2.84
CA SER A 88 -12.56 6.39 1.54
C SER A 88 -11.62 7.43 0.92
N THR A 89 -10.46 6.95 0.48
CA THR A 89 -9.37 7.69 -0.18
C THR A 89 -9.09 7.22 -1.61
N GLY A 90 -9.57 6.04 -2.01
CA GLY A 90 -9.26 5.43 -3.32
C GLY A 90 -7.80 4.97 -3.43
N THR A 91 -7.17 4.62 -2.30
CA THR A 91 -5.75 4.26 -2.24
C THR A 91 -5.55 2.92 -1.53
N PRO A 92 -4.40 2.24 -1.74
CA PRO A 92 -4.11 0.98 -1.04
C PRO A 92 -4.17 1.07 0.50
N ALA A 93 -4.10 2.29 1.06
CA ALA A 93 -4.29 2.53 2.49
C ALA A 93 -5.65 2.05 3.03
N GLU A 94 -6.66 1.89 2.17
CA GLU A 94 -7.99 1.40 2.52
C GLU A 94 -8.04 -0.12 2.76
N GLN A 95 -7.04 -0.85 2.27
CA GLN A 95 -6.93 -2.30 2.36
C GLN A 95 -5.94 -2.74 3.44
N SER A 96 -5.82 -1.94 4.51
CA SER A 96 -4.87 -2.18 5.60
C SER A 96 -5.50 -1.91 6.96
N LEU A 97 -4.96 -2.59 7.97
CA LEU A 97 -5.23 -2.37 9.38
C LEU A 97 -4.06 -1.59 9.97
N TYR A 98 -4.35 -0.60 10.81
CA TYR A 98 -3.35 0.26 11.44
C TYR A 98 -3.40 0.06 12.94
N ILE A 99 -2.26 -0.32 13.51
CA ILE A 99 -2.10 -0.48 14.96
C ILE A 99 -0.99 0.44 15.45
N PRO A 100 -0.96 0.78 16.75
CA PRO A 100 0.19 1.47 17.31
C PRO A 100 1.48 0.71 17.05
N LEU A 101 2.54 1.42 16.70
CA LEU A 101 3.85 0.84 16.41
C LEU A 101 4.34 -0.04 17.58
N GLN A 102 4.13 0.41 18.81
CA GLN A 102 4.47 -0.33 20.03
C GLN A 102 3.72 -1.66 20.15
N SER A 103 2.51 -1.77 19.56
CA SER A 103 1.74 -3.01 19.56
C SER A 103 2.33 -4.06 18.62
N ILE A 104 3.08 -3.70 17.57
CA ILE A 104 3.81 -4.69 16.76
C ILE A 104 4.85 -5.37 17.64
N ASP A 105 5.74 -4.59 18.26
CA ASP A 105 6.87 -5.19 18.97
C ASP A 105 6.43 -6.04 20.18
N ILE A 106 5.32 -5.70 20.83
CA ILE A 106 4.72 -6.53 21.90
C ILE A 106 4.23 -7.88 21.36
N LEU A 107 3.62 -7.91 20.17
CA LEU A 107 3.23 -9.17 19.51
C LEU A 107 4.45 -10.04 19.14
N HIS A 108 5.62 -9.42 18.93
CA HIS A 108 6.86 -10.11 18.54
C HIS A 108 7.83 -10.40 19.71
N GLN A 109 7.61 -9.83 20.90
CA GLN A 109 8.43 -10.10 22.09
C GLN A 109 7.83 -11.22 22.94
N THR A 110 8.27 -12.45 22.68
CA THR A 110 7.89 -13.68 23.42
C THR A 110 8.36 -13.73 24.90
N GLN A 111 9.03 -12.69 25.43
CA GLN A 111 9.48 -12.67 26.82
C GLN A 111 8.45 -12.00 27.74
N HIS A 112 7.56 -12.81 28.29
CA HIS A 112 6.87 -12.61 29.58
C HIS A 112 6.37 -11.18 29.86
N ILE A 113 5.42 -10.68 29.07
CA ILE A 113 4.45 -9.71 29.64
C ILE A 113 3.14 -10.43 29.86
N HIS A 114 3.13 -11.26 30.90
CA HIS A 114 1.91 -11.69 31.56
C HIS A 114 1.44 -10.51 32.40
N ASP A 115 0.80 -9.52 31.76
CA ASP A 115 0.10 -8.50 32.52
C ASP A 115 -1.12 -8.01 31.75
N GLU A 116 -2.27 -8.40 32.28
CA GLU A 116 -3.63 -7.93 31.99
C GLU A 116 -3.74 -6.37 32.07
N LEU A 117 -2.70 -5.71 32.60
CA LEU A 117 -2.56 -4.28 32.81
C LEU A 117 -2.04 -3.48 31.59
N LEU A 118 -1.52 -4.12 30.52
CA LEU A 118 -1.03 -3.37 29.35
C LEU A 118 -2.14 -2.82 28.43
N THR A 119 -3.37 -3.32 28.57
CA THR A 119 -4.51 -2.89 27.74
C THR A 119 -4.86 -1.41 27.92
N ASP A 120 -4.52 -0.83 29.07
CA ASP A 120 -4.73 0.59 29.39
C ASP A 120 -3.41 1.39 29.44
N ALA A 121 -2.27 0.80 29.03
CA ALA A 121 -1.02 1.53 29.01
C ALA A 121 -1.05 2.61 27.89
N PRO A 122 -0.84 3.89 28.25
CA PRO A 122 -0.73 4.94 27.25
C PRO A 122 0.54 4.75 26.40
N LEU A 123 0.50 5.20 25.16
CA LEU A 123 1.64 5.17 24.25
C LEU A 123 2.82 5.98 24.84
N GLY A 124 3.76 5.29 25.48
CA GLY A 124 4.93 5.88 26.15
C GLY A 124 6.10 6.16 25.20
N LYS A 125 6.90 7.19 25.51
CA LYS A 125 8.01 7.68 24.68
C LYS A 125 9.31 6.86 24.77
N GLN A 126 9.38 5.89 25.67
CA GLN A 126 10.63 5.20 26.02
C GLN A 126 10.67 3.77 25.47
N TYR A 127 10.41 3.65 24.17
CA TYR A 127 10.41 2.37 23.49
C TYR A 127 11.23 2.48 22.20
N GLN A 128 12.24 1.61 22.05
CA GLN A 128 13.15 1.56 20.90
C GLN A 128 12.60 0.55 19.89
N SER A 129 11.59 0.96 19.11
CA SER A 129 11.02 0.11 18.06
C SER A 129 12.00 -0.11 16.91
N GLN A 130 12.04 -1.33 16.38
CA GLN A 130 12.71 -1.61 15.11
C GLN A 130 11.84 -1.11 13.96
N LEU A 131 12.25 0.01 13.34
CA LEU A 131 11.51 0.63 12.25
C LEU A 131 11.93 0.03 10.91
N ASN A 132 10.96 -0.53 10.18
CA ASN A 132 11.19 -1.01 8.81
C ASN A 132 11.23 0.12 7.77
N ALA A 133 10.46 1.18 8.01
CA ALA A 133 10.37 2.34 7.13
C ALA A 133 9.87 3.56 7.89
N PHE A 134 10.21 4.75 7.40
CA PHE A 134 9.64 6.01 7.86
C PHE A 134 9.35 6.92 6.66
N LEU A 135 8.32 7.76 6.79
CA LEU A 135 7.97 8.73 5.77
C LEU A 135 8.59 10.08 6.12
N LEU A 136 9.36 10.66 5.19
CA LEU A 136 9.94 11.99 5.37
C LEU A 136 9.41 12.96 4.31
N GLY A 137 8.74 14.01 4.79
CA GLY A 137 8.34 15.15 3.97
C GLY A 137 9.36 16.28 4.03
N SER A 138 9.71 16.87 2.88
CA SER A 138 10.51 18.09 2.83
C SER A 138 9.81 19.17 2.01
N LYS A 139 9.91 20.42 2.46
CA LYS A 139 9.37 21.59 1.75
C LYS A 139 10.15 21.90 0.47
N SER A 140 11.41 21.45 0.37
CA SER A 140 12.28 21.71 -0.78
C SER A 140 12.44 20.47 -1.65
N LYS A 141 11.95 20.54 -2.90
CA LYS A 141 12.03 19.43 -3.87
C LYS A 141 13.48 19.04 -4.19
N ILE A 142 14.39 20.00 -4.24
CA ILE A 142 15.81 19.76 -4.55
C ILE A 142 16.50 19.07 -3.37
N ALA A 143 16.14 19.44 -2.13
CA ALA A 143 16.70 18.82 -0.94
C ALA A 143 16.32 17.34 -0.84
N VAL A 144 15.11 16.95 -1.27
CA VAL A 144 14.67 15.55 -1.30
C VAL A 144 15.56 14.69 -2.19
N LEU A 145 15.95 15.19 -3.37
CA LEU A 145 16.81 14.44 -4.29
C LEU A 145 18.23 14.25 -3.73
N ARG A 146 18.79 15.28 -3.09
CA ARG A 146 20.10 15.17 -2.43
C ARG A 146 20.04 14.18 -1.28
N LEU A 147 19.05 14.33 -0.41
CA LEU A 147 18.87 13.45 0.74
C LEU A 147 18.67 11.99 0.33
N GLN A 148 17.88 11.73 -0.71
CA GLN A 148 17.70 10.37 -1.21
C GLN A 148 19.03 9.74 -1.66
N ARG A 149 19.85 10.51 -2.38
CA ARG A 149 21.17 10.04 -2.81
C ARG A 149 22.08 9.82 -1.61
N ASP A 150 22.10 10.76 -0.66
CA ASP A 150 22.96 10.69 0.52
C ASP A 150 22.60 9.47 1.39
N ILE A 151 21.30 9.14 1.54
CA ILE A 151 20.84 7.92 2.21
C ILE A 151 21.28 6.66 1.45
N ASN A 152 21.09 6.63 0.12
CA ASN A 152 21.44 5.46 -0.69
C ASN A 152 22.95 5.22 -0.83
N GLN A 153 23.77 6.24 -0.56
CA GLN A 153 25.23 6.14 -0.56
C GLN A 153 25.80 5.98 0.85
N TYR A 154 24.96 5.96 1.88
CA TYR A 154 25.38 5.78 3.25
C TYR A 154 25.83 4.33 3.47
N THR A 155 27.10 4.13 3.85
CA THR A 155 27.71 2.80 3.94
C THR A 155 27.67 2.19 5.33
N GLN A 156 27.41 2.98 6.38
CA GLN A 156 27.44 2.50 7.76
C GLN A 156 26.23 1.63 8.10
N GLU A 157 25.09 1.87 7.43
CA GLU A 157 23.87 1.11 7.61
C GLU A 157 23.21 0.83 6.25
N PRO A 158 22.60 -0.35 6.05
CA PRO A 158 21.93 -0.72 4.82
C PRO A 158 20.58 0.01 4.70
N LEU A 159 20.62 1.30 4.37
CA LEU A 159 19.44 2.14 4.20
C LEU A 159 19.11 2.31 2.71
N SER A 160 17.81 2.41 2.42
CA SER A 160 17.33 2.74 1.08
C SER A 160 16.27 3.83 1.16
N ALA A 161 16.45 4.86 0.34
CA ALA A 161 15.51 5.94 0.16
C ALA A 161 14.91 5.86 -1.26
N ILE A 162 13.58 5.78 -1.30
CA ILE A 162 12.79 5.72 -2.53
C ILE A 162 11.90 6.94 -2.58
N LEU A 163 11.82 7.58 -3.76
CA LEU A 163 10.90 8.68 -4.02
C LEU A 163 9.71 8.14 -4.81
N PRO A 164 8.50 8.06 -4.22
CA PRO A 164 7.35 7.47 -4.90
C PRO A 164 7.06 8.11 -6.26
N THR A 165 7.21 9.44 -6.36
CA THR A 165 6.99 10.18 -7.61
C THR A 165 7.98 9.80 -8.71
N LEU A 166 9.25 9.53 -8.38
CA LEU A 166 10.25 9.15 -9.37
C LEU A 166 10.02 7.70 -9.82
N ALA A 167 9.79 6.79 -8.88
CA ALA A 167 9.48 5.40 -9.18
C ALA A 167 8.23 5.26 -10.07
N LEU A 168 7.18 6.05 -9.79
CA LEU A 168 5.97 6.06 -10.61
C LEU A 168 6.25 6.57 -12.03
N ARG A 169 7.09 7.60 -12.18
CA ARG A 169 7.52 8.09 -13.50
C ARG A 169 8.28 7.03 -14.29
N GLU A 170 9.15 6.27 -13.63
CA GLU A 170 9.89 5.18 -14.26
C GLU A 170 8.96 4.06 -14.72
N LEU A 171 7.97 3.70 -13.89
CA LEU A 171 6.92 2.74 -14.26
C LEU A 171 6.18 3.18 -15.53
N TRP A 172 5.71 4.43 -15.58
CA TRP A 172 4.99 4.97 -16.75
C TRP A 172 5.86 5.01 -18.01
N LYS A 173 7.17 5.23 -17.86
CA LYS A 173 8.10 5.18 -19.00
C LYS A 173 8.15 3.78 -19.62
N ILE A 174 8.16 2.74 -18.79
CA ILE A 174 8.15 1.34 -19.25
C ILE A 174 6.82 1.03 -19.93
N VAL A 175 5.69 1.39 -19.30
CA VAL A 175 4.34 1.20 -19.86
C VAL A 175 4.20 1.91 -21.21
N GLY A 176 4.67 3.15 -21.32
CA GLY A 176 4.64 3.90 -22.57
C GLY A 176 5.46 3.25 -23.69
N ALA A 177 6.63 2.68 -23.38
CA ALA A 177 7.43 1.96 -24.37
C ALA A 177 6.71 0.69 -24.89
N VAL A 178 6.04 -0.04 -24.00
CA VAL A 178 5.21 -1.21 -24.37
C VAL A 178 4.04 -0.78 -25.25
N GLU A 179 3.35 0.31 -24.88
CA GLU A 179 2.22 0.84 -25.65
C GLU A 179 2.63 1.24 -27.07
N ILE A 180 3.75 1.95 -27.23
CA ILE A 180 4.28 2.35 -28.53
C ILE A 180 4.57 1.11 -29.39
N SER A 181 5.18 0.09 -28.80
CA SER A 181 5.51 -1.16 -29.50
C SER A 181 4.25 -1.87 -30.01
N LEU A 182 3.24 -2.01 -29.16
CA LEU A 182 1.95 -2.59 -29.54
C LEU A 182 1.26 -1.76 -30.63
N ARG A 183 1.29 -0.43 -30.53
CA ARG A 183 0.69 0.47 -31.52
C ARG A 183 1.35 0.34 -32.90
N VAL A 184 2.67 0.19 -32.95
CA VAL A 184 3.40 -0.05 -34.21
C VAL A 184 2.95 -1.38 -34.84
N ILE A 185 2.87 -2.45 -34.05
CA ILE A 185 2.40 -3.76 -34.51
C ILE A 185 0.96 -3.65 -35.03
N SER A 186 0.07 -2.97 -34.31
CA SER A 186 -1.31 -2.73 -34.75
C SER A 186 -1.37 -1.99 -36.09
N TRP A 187 -0.53 -0.97 -36.30
CA TRP A 187 -0.45 -0.25 -37.57
C TRP A 187 0.04 -1.13 -38.72
N LEU A 188 1.03 -2.00 -38.47
CA LEU A 188 1.52 -2.94 -39.48
C LEU A 188 0.46 -3.95 -39.89
N ILE A 189 -0.25 -4.54 -38.92
CA ILE A 189 -1.35 -5.49 -39.17
C ILE A 189 -2.49 -4.80 -39.93
N LEU A 190 -2.85 -3.57 -39.55
CA LEU A 190 -3.87 -2.80 -40.25
C LEU A 190 -3.46 -2.53 -41.71
N ALA A 191 -2.21 -2.15 -41.95
CA ALA A 191 -1.70 -1.89 -43.29
C ALA A 191 -1.71 -3.16 -44.15
N THR A 192 -1.28 -4.31 -43.62
CA THR A 192 -1.30 -5.58 -44.38
C THR A 192 -2.73 -6.02 -44.69
N ALA A 193 -3.67 -5.87 -43.74
CA ALA A 193 -5.08 -6.15 -43.97
C ALA A 193 -5.69 -5.27 -45.08
N LEU A 194 -5.39 -3.96 -45.07
CA LEU A 194 -5.85 -3.02 -46.10
C LEU A 194 -5.27 -3.35 -47.49
N ILE A 195 -4.00 -3.74 -47.55
CA ILE A 195 -3.37 -4.17 -48.81
C ILE A 195 -4.03 -5.44 -49.33
N CYS A 196 -4.21 -6.47 -48.48
CA CYS A 196 -4.90 -7.71 -48.85
C CYS A 196 -6.32 -7.46 -49.36
N MET A 197 -7.08 -6.61 -48.68
CA MET A 197 -8.43 -6.27 -49.11
C MET A 197 -8.44 -5.54 -50.46
N LYS A 198 -7.51 -4.61 -50.67
CA LYS A 198 -7.35 -3.90 -51.95
C LYS A 198 -6.97 -4.85 -53.09
N THR A 199 -6.03 -5.78 -52.86
CA THR A 199 -5.60 -6.73 -53.90
C THR A 199 -6.74 -7.67 -54.27
N MET A 200 -7.52 -8.15 -53.30
CA MET A 200 -8.67 -9.01 -53.54
C MET A 200 -9.77 -8.29 -54.35
N LEU A 201 -10.08 -7.02 -54.02
CA LEU A 201 -11.02 -6.20 -54.78
C LEU A 201 -10.55 -5.97 -56.23
N LEU A 202 -9.27 -5.66 -56.45
CA LEU A 202 -8.73 -5.47 -57.80
C LEU A 202 -8.72 -6.76 -58.62
N ALA A 203 -8.40 -7.91 -58.01
CA ALA A 203 -8.45 -9.20 -58.68
C ALA A 203 -9.87 -9.57 -59.12
N SER A 204 -10.85 -9.39 -58.23
CA SER A 204 -12.26 -9.62 -58.52
C SER A 204 -12.78 -8.72 -59.65
N MET A 205 -12.40 -7.44 -59.66
CA MET A 205 -12.74 -6.55 -60.78
C MET A 205 -12.12 -7.01 -62.10
N LYS A 206 -10.85 -7.45 -62.10
CA LYS A 206 -10.15 -7.89 -63.31
C LYS A 206 -10.73 -9.16 -63.93
N GLU A 207 -11.22 -10.10 -63.10
CA GLU A 207 -11.91 -11.31 -63.60
C GLU A 207 -13.18 -10.98 -64.39
N ASN A 208 -13.91 -9.93 -64.01
CA ASN A 208 -15.14 -9.51 -64.67
C ASN A 208 -14.92 -8.81 -66.04
N TRP A 209 -13.67 -8.49 -66.40
CA TRP A 209 -13.33 -7.81 -67.67
C TRP A 209 -12.80 -8.77 -68.75
N LYS A 210 -12.75 -10.09 -68.48
CA LYS A 210 -12.26 -11.12 -69.42
C LYS A 210 -13.36 -11.82 -70.23
N CYS A 211 -14.57 -11.28 -70.29
CA CYS A 211 -15.64 -11.75 -71.17
C CYS A 211 -15.76 -10.86 -72.42
#